data_AF-A0AAV7F6P2-F1
#
_entry.id   AF-A0AAV7F6P2-F1
#
_cell.length_a   1.000
_cell.length_b   1.000
_cell.length_c   1.000
_cell.angle_alpha   90.00
_cell.angle_beta   90.00
_cell.angle_gamma   90.00
#
_symmetry.space_group_name_H-M   'P 1'
#
loop_
_entity.id
_entity.type
_entity.pdbx_description
1 polymer ?
#
loop_
_entity_poly.entity_id
_entity_poly.type
_entity_poly.pdbx_seq_one_letter_code
_entity_poly.pdbx_strand_id
1 'polypeptide(L)'
;MAGNDSQWQLFTLIRDFANEKSLAERRVSSLKKRIVELQQVFDSANEELERVKRSKIKSEQELRGSEVELTLIEASIQAQESRISLLQEEISKFSMDLAYLKNEEAVSRDEFVSKMYEVNREIRNFHEKMMDVFHNGDLVMAKDSTCTNGLKGVEDEVAFIKSQICNKEQEYREDENFHNEVLYELSSLKKRVPLMEAIRKESEELQEFSRYPFCHLKVETSCHANEQLYASLVEDLRRKYKCPSCRVDNMGDLAGILSVEDA
;
A
#
# COMPACT_ATOMS: atom_id res chain seq x y z
N MET A 1 38.39 -106.32 -5.83
CA MET A 1 38.07 -105.20 -6.74
C MET A 1 37.37 -104.01 -6.06
N ALA A 2 37.32 -103.92 -4.71
CA ALA A 2 36.61 -102.84 -3.99
C ALA A 2 37.44 -101.56 -3.72
N GLY A 3 38.74 -101.52 -4.08
CA GLY A 3 39.63 -100.39 -3.79
C GLY A 3 39.62 -99.25 -4.82
N ASN A 4 39.09 -99.49 -6.03
CA ASN A 4 39.02 -98.46 -7.09
C ASN A 4 37.82 -97.52 -6.93
N ASP A 5 36.73 -97.99 -6.31
CA ASP A 5 35.48 -97.23 -6.14
C ASP A 5 35.61 -96.07 -5.15
N SER A 6 36.33 -96.25 -4.04
CA SER A 6 36.49 -95.22 -3.01
C SER A 6 37.38 -94.05 -3.45
N GLN A 7 38.44 -94.33 -4.21
CA GLN A 7 39.26 -93.27 -4.83
C GLN A 7 38.45 -92.50 -5.88
N TRP A 8 37.67 -93.19 -6.70
CA TRP A 8 36.81 -92.55 -7.69
C TRP A 8 35.74 -91.65 -7.04
N GLN A 9 35.11 -92.09 -5.95
CA GLN A 9 34.17 -91.28 -5.17
C GLN A 9 34.82 -90.01 -4.60
N LEU A 10 36.03 -90.10 -4.07
CA LEU A 10 36.78 -88.92 -3.57
C LEU A 10 37.07 -87.93 -4.71
N PHE A 11 37.51 -88.41 -5.87
CA PHE A 11 37.75 -87.54 -7.03
C PHE A 11 36.48 -86.85 -7.53
N THR A 12 35.34 -87.54 -7.49
CA THR A 12 34.03 -86.96 -7.81
C THR A 12 33.66 -85.84 -6.83
N LEU A 13 33.78 -86.08 -5.52
CA LEU A 13 33.53 -85.08 -4.47
C LEU A 13 34.40 -83.82 -4.62
N ILE A 14 35.70 -83.99 -4.89
CA ILE A 14 36.62 -82.86 -5.12
C ILE A 14 36.18 -82.04 -6.35
N ARG A 15 35.77 -82.72 -7.42
CA ARG A 15 35.30 -82.07 -8.64
C ARG A 15 33.99 -81.30 -8.39
N ASP A 16 33.04 -81.92 -7.70
CA ASP A 16 31.75 -81.30 -7.39
C ASP A 16 31.94 -80.08 -6.49
N PHE A 17 32.79 -80.19 -5.47
CA PHE A 17 33.16 -79.06 -4.62
C PHE A 17 33.82 -77.93 -5.41
N ALA A 18 34.75 -78.23 -6.31
CA ALA A 18 35.40 -77.22 -7.16
C ALA A 18 34.40 -76.53 -8.09
N ASN A 19 33.46 -77.29 -8.67
CA ASN A 19 32.39 -76.76 -9.52
C ASN A 19 31.44 -75.86 -8.73
N GLU A 20 31.01 -76.29 -7.55
CA GLU A 20 30.11 -75.53 -6.68
C GLU A 20 30.77 -74.24 -6.19
N LYS A 21 32.05 -74.31 -5.78
CA LYS A 21 32.85 -73.13 -5.42
C LYS A 21 32.92 -72.13 -6.57
N SER A 22 33.25 -72.59 -7.78
CA SER A 22 33.31 -71.73 -8.97
C SER A 22 31.94 -71.09 -9.27
N LEU A 23 30.85 -71.85 -9.14
CA LEU A 23 29.49 -71.34 -9.33
C LEU A 23 29.13 -70.28 -8.27
N ALA A 24 29.46 -70.52 -7.00
CA ALA A 24 29.25 -69.59 -5.91
C ALA A 24 30.04 -68.28 -6.11
N GLU A 25 31.30 -68.36 -6.51
CA GLU A 25 32.14 -67.20 -6.81
C GLU A 25 31.58 -66.36 -7.96
N ARG A 26 31.11 -66.99 -9.04
CA ARG A 26 30.44 -66.29 -10.16
C ARG A 26 29.17 -65.59 -9.69
N ARG A 27 28.35 -66.25 -8.88
CA ARG A 27 27.11 -65.70 -8.32
C ARG A 27 27.38 -64.51 -7.41
N VAL A 28 28.37 -64.60 -6.52
CA VAL A 28 28.81 -63.47 -5.68
C VAL A 28 29.32 -62.31 -6.54
N SER A 29 30.11 -62.59 -7.57
CA SER A 29 30.62 -61.57 -8.49
C SER A 29 29.49 -60.85 -9.24
N SER A 30 28.49 -61.60 -9.70
CA SER A 30 27.30 -61.04 -10.34
C SER A 30 26.47 -60.19 -9.39
N LEU A 31 26.29 -60.62 -8.13
CA LEU A 31 25.55 -59.86 -7.13
C LEU A 31 26.27 -58.57 -6.75
N LYS A 32 27.60 -58.61 -6.58
CA LYS A 32 28.42 -57.41 -6.35
C LYS A 32 28.26 -56.39 -7.48
N LYS A 33 28.31 -56.85 -8.74
CA LYS A 33 28.09 -55.97 -9.90
C LYS A 33 26.71 -55.31 -9.84
N ARG A 34 25.67 -56.11 -9.54
CA ARG A 34 24.30 -55.60 -9.45
C ARG A 34 24.08 -54.63 -8.28
N ILE A 35 24.77 -54.82 -7.16
CA ILE A 35 24.74 -53.86 -6.04
C ILE A 35 25.29 -52.50 -6.49
N VAL A 36 26.43 -52.49 -7.21
CA VAL A 36 27.02 -51.25 -7.73
C VAL A 36 26.10 -50.58 -8.75
N GLU A 37 25.51 -51.34 -9.67
CA GLU A 37 24.54 -50.81 -10.64
C GLU A 37 23.32 -50.20 -9.94
N LEU A 38 22.78 -50.85 -8.92
CA LEU A 38 21.65 -50.35 -8.14
C LEU A 38 22.00 -49.09 -7.33
N GLN A 39 23.22 -49.01 -6.78
CA GLN A 39 23.70 -47.81 -6.08
C GLN A 39 23.78 -46.62 -7.04
N GLN A 40 24.32 -46.81 -8.24
CA GLN A 40 24.37 -45.75 -9.25
C GLN A 40 22.98 -45.24 -9.66
N VAL A 41 22.04 -46.16 -9.85
CA VAL A 41 20.64 -45.80 -10.17
C VAL A 41 19.98 -45.06 -9.00
N PHE A 42 20.22 -45.49 -7.77
CA PHE A 42 19.71 -44.83 -6.57
C PHE A 42 20.26 -43.40 -6.43
N ASP A 43 21.57 -43.22 -6.58
CA ASP A 43 22.20 -41.91 -6.48
C ASP A 43 21.69 -40.97 -7.57
N SER A 44 21.58 -41.44 -8.81
CA SER A 44 21.03 -40.67 -9.92
C SER A 44 19.55 -40.28 -9.70
N ALA A 45 18.73 -41.20 -9.21
CA ALA A 45 17.33 -40.91 -8.88
C ALA A 45 17.20 -39.89 -7.73
N ASN A 46 18.10 -39.97 -6.74
CA ASN A 46 18.14 -39.01 -5.63
C ASN A 46 18.56 -37.61 -6.10
N GLU A 47 19.53 -37.50 -7.00
CA GLU A 47 19.92 -36.23 -7.62
C GLU A 47 18.78 -35.60 -8.42
N GLU A 48 18.05 -36.40 -9.20
CA GLU A 48 16.85 -35.95 -9.92
C GLU A 48 15.78 -35.43 -8.96
N LEU A 49 15.49 -36.19 -7.89
CA LEU A 49 14.50 -35.81 -6.88
C LEU A 49 14.84 -34.46 -6.25
N GLU A 50 16.10 -34.25 -5.85
CA GLU A 50 16.53 -32.98 -5.26
C GLU A 50 16.47 -31.82 -6.26
N ARG A 51 16.74 -32.07 -7.53
CA ARG A 51 16.57 -31.07 -8.60
C ARG A 51 15.10 -30.66 -8.74
N VAL A 52 14.20 -31.64 -8.79
CA VAL A 52 12.75 -31.41 -8.90
C VAL A 52 12.22 -30.65 -7.68
N LYS A 53 12.66 -31.01 -6.46
CA LYS A 53 12.28 -30.28 -5.23
C LYS A 53 12.67 -28.80 -5.30
N ARG A 54 13.90 -28.48 -5.71
CA ARG A 54 14.36 -27.09 -5.85
C ARG A 54 13.54 -26.35 -6.92
N SER A 55 13.28 -26.99 -8.05
CA SER A 55 12.44 -26.41 -9.11
C SER A 55 11.03 -26.12 -8.61
N LYS A 56 10.42 -27.06 -7.87
CA LYS A 56 9.09 -26.90 -7.28
C LYS A 56 9.04 -25.70 -6.33
N ILE A 57 9.99 -25.60 -5.39
CA ILE A 57 10.05 -24.49 -4.44
C ILE A 57 10.16 -23.14 -5.18
N LYS A 58 10.98 -23.07 -6.22
CA LYS A 58 11.12 -21.87 -7.05
C LYS A 58 9.80 -21.50 -7.72
N SER A 59 9.13 -22.44 -8.37
CA SER A 59 7.83 -22.19 -9.02
C SER A 59 6.74 -21.80 -8.02
N GLU A 60 6.72 -22.39 -6.81
CA GLU A 60 5.77 -22.01 -5.76
C GLU A 60 6.01 -20.61 -5.22
N GLN A 61 7.27 -20.16 -5.17
CA GLN A 61 7.60 -18.80 -4.78
C GLN A 61 7.15 -17.78 -5.85
N GLU A 62 7.38 -18.08 -7.13
CA GLU A 62 6.90 -17.26 -8.25
C GLU A 62 5.36 -17.19 -8.29
N LEU A 63 4.69 -18.31 -8.05
CA LEU A 63 3.22 -18.37 -7.95
C LEU A 63 2.71 -17.49 -6.81
N ARG A 64 3.29 -17.60 -5.61
CA ARG A 64 2.91 -16.74 -4.47
C ARG A 64 3.13 -15.26 -4.75
N GLY A 65 4.21 -14.91 -5.46
CA GLY A 65 4.44 -13.53 -5.90
C GLY A 65 3.32 -13.03 -6.81
N SER A 66 2.94 -13.85 -7.79
CA SER A 66 1.84 -13.55 -8.72
C SER A 66 0.48 -13.43 -8.01
N GLU A 67 0.21 -14.27 -7.01
CA GLU A 67 -1.01 -14.21 -6.20
C GLU A 67 -1.11 -12.88 -5.43
N VAL A 68 -0.01 -12.41 -4.83
CA VAL A 68 0.02 -11.11 -4.14
C VAL A 68 -0.24 -9.97 -5.12
N GLU A 69 0.42 -9.97 -6.28
CA GLU A 69 0.18 -8.96 -7.32
C GLU A 69 -1.28 -8.94 -7.79
N LEU A 70 -1.90 -10.11 -7.96
CA LEU A 70 -3.32 -10.22 -8.31
C LEU A 70 -4.22 -9.58 -7.24
N THR A 71 -4.00 -9.89 -5.96
CA THR A 71 -4.81 -9.30 -4.88
C THR A 71 -4.68 -7.77 -4.80
N LEU A 72 -3.49 -7.24 -5.08
CA LEU A 72 -3.27 -5.79 -5.13
C LEU A 72 -4.02 -5.15 -6.30
N ILE A 73 -3.99 -5.79 -7.47
CA ILE A 73 -4.71 -5.33 -8.66
C ILE A 73 -6.23 -5.36 -8.40
N GLU A 74 -6.75 -6.43 -7.81
CA GLU A 74 -8.17 -6.55 -7.44
C GLU A 74 -8.61 -5.42 -6.50
N ALA A 75 -7.83 -5.15 -5.45
CA ALA A 75 -8.11 -4.04 -4.53
C ALA A 75 -8.07 -2.67 -5.25
N SER A 76 -7.12 -2.47 -6.17
CA SER A 76 -7.05 -1.25 -6.98
C SER A 76 -8.25 -1.09 -7.90
N ILE A 77 -8.73 -2.17 -8.52
CA ILE A 77 -9.93 -2.15 -9.38
C ILE A 77 -11.14 -1.77 -8.54
N GLN A 78 -11.36 -2.40 -7.38
CA GLN A 78 -12.48 -2.08 -6.49
C GLN A 78 -12.47 -0.61 -6.03
N ALA A 79 -11.29 -0.07 -5.71
CA ALA A 79 -11.14 1.34 -5.34
C ALA A 79 -11.50 2.26 -6.52
N GLN A 80 -11.09 1.92 -7.74
CA GLN A 80 -11.43 2.69 -8.94
C GLN A 80 -12.92 2.62 -9.26
N GLU A 81 -13.56 1.45 -9.17
CA GLU A 81 -15.00 1.28 -9.37
C GLU A 81 -15.83 2.10 -8.38
N SER A 82 -15.40 2.11 -7.11
CA SER A 82 -16.03 2.94 -6.07
C SER A 82 -15.95 4.43 -6.42
N ARG A 83 -14.78 4.90 -6.88
CA ARG A 83 -14.60 6.30 -7.29
C ARG A 83 -15.39 6.65 -8.54
N ILE A 84 -15.49 5.75 -9.52
CA ILE A 84 -16.33 5.95 -10.72
C ILE A 84 -17.80 6.11 -10.29
N SER A 85 -18.27 5.27 -9.37
CA SER A 85 -19.65 5.33 -8.86
C SER A 85 -19.97 6.67 -8.20
N LEU A 86 -19.06 7.18 -7.36
CA LEU A 86 -19.20 8.50 -6.73
C LEU A 86 -19.25 9.63 -7.78
N LEU A 87 -18.36 9.61 -8.77
CA LEU A 87 -18.37 10.60 -9.84
C LEU A 87 -19.65 10.56 -10.68
N GLN A 88 -20.21 9.37 -10.92
CA GLN A 88 -21.48 9.22 -11.62
C GLN A 88 -22.65 9.81 -10.81
N GLU A 89 -22.64 9.65 -9.49
CA GLU A 89 -23.62 10.28 -8.60
C GLU A 89 -23.52 11.81 -8.64
N GLU A 90 -22.30 12.36 -8.55
CA GLU A 90 -22.05 13.80 -8.65
C GLU A 90 -22.51 14.35 -10.01
N ILE A 91 -22.17 13.70 -11.12
CA ILE A 91 -22.61 14.08 -12.46
C ILE A 91 -24.15 14.08 -12.55
N SER A 92 -24.80 13.09 -11.95
CA SER A 92 -26.26 12.99 -11.93
C SER A 92 -26.89 14.16 -11.16
N LYS A 93 -26.31 14.51 -10.00
CA LYS A 93 -26.74 15.67 -9.22
C LYS A 93 -26.58 16.98 -10.00
N PHE A 94 -25.40 17.21 -10.58
CA PHE A 94 -25.16 18.41 -11.40
C PHE A 94 -26.10 18.49 -12.61
N SER A 95 -26.42 17.34 -13.22
CA SER A 95 -27.36 17.28 -14.34
C SER A 95 -28.77 17.69 -13.92
N MET A 96 -29.20 17.30 -12.72
CA MET A 96 -30.49 17.69 -12.14
C MET A 96 -30.51 19.20 -11.83
N ASP A 97 -29.47 19.72 -11.18
CA ASP A 97 -29.36 21.16 -10.85
C ASP A 97 -29.37 22.01 -12.12
N LEU A 98 -28.67 21.58 -13.17
CA LEU A 98 -28.65 22.26 -14.47
C LEU A 98 -30.03 22.27 -15.12
N ALA A 99 -30.76 21.15 -15.07
CA ALA A 99 -32.11 21.07 -15.60
C ALA A 99 -33.07 22.01 -14.85
N TYR A 100 -32.93 22.09 -13.52
CA TYR A 100 -33.69 23.02 -12.69
C TYR A 100 -33.42 24.47 -13.07
N LEU A 101 -32.15 24.88 -13.12
CA LEU A 101 -31.76 26.26 -13.49
C LEU A 101 -32.20 26.64 -14.89
N LYS A 102 -32.12 25.71 -15.85
CA LYS A 102 -32.60 25.94 -17.22
C LYS A 102 -34.10 26.20 -17.26
N ASN A 103 -34.87 25.52 -16.41
CA ASN A 103 -36.30 25.75 -16.30
C ASN A 103 -36.61 27.11 -15.64
N GLU A 104 -35.89 27.46 -14.56
CA GLU A 104 -36.02 28.79 -13.94
C GLU A 104 -35.67 29.93 -14.91
N GLU A 105 -34.59 29.79 -15.69
CA GLU A 105 -34.19 30.76 -16.72
C GLU A 105 -35.29 30.94 -17.77
N ALA A 106 -35.89 29.84 -18.23
CA ALA A 106 -37.00 29.89 -19.17
C ALA A 106 -38.21 30.65 -18.61
N VAL A 107 -38.60 30.37 -17.36
CA VAL A 107 -39.70 31.07 -16.67
C VAL A 107 -39.39 32.57 -16.52
N SER A 108 -38.20 32.91 -16.02
CA SER A 108 -37.78 34.30 -15.83
C SER A 108 -37.75 35.09 -17.15
N ARG A 109 -37.29 34.46 -18.23
CA ARG A 109 -37.29 35.05 -19.57
C ARG A 109 -38.72 35.32 -20.06
N ASP A 110 -39.63 34.37 -19.87
CA ASP A 110 -41.02 34.52 -20.31
C ASP A 110 -41.77 35.61 -19.50
N GLU A 111 -41.48 35.71 -18.19
CA GLU A 111 -41.97 36.81 -17.35
C GLU A 111 -41.44 38.17 -17.81
N PHE A 112 -40.15 38.28 -18.11
CA PHE A 112 -39.54 39.50 -18.63
C PHE A 112 -40.20 39.92 -19.94
N VAL A 113 -40.34 38.99 -20.89
CA VAL A 113 -41.01 39.24 -22.18
C VAL A 113 -42.45 39.72 -21.97
N SER A 114 -43.19 39.10 -21.05
CA SER A 114 -44.56 39.48 -20.72
C SER A 114 -44.65 40.92 -20.17
N LYS A 115 -43.76 41.29 -19.25
CA LYS A 115 -43.65 42.67 -18.71
C LYS A 115 -43.30 43.67 -19.82
N MET A 116 -42.41 43.32 -20.73
CA MET A 116 -42.08 44.18 -21.87
C MET A 116 -43.28 44.42 -22.79
N TYR A 117 -44.13 43.41 -23.01
CA TYR A 117 -45.37 43.60 -23.76
C TYR A 117 -46.37 44.52 -23.04
N GLU A 118 -46.46 44.41 -21.71
CA GLU A 118 -47.30 45.29 -20.88
C GLU A 118 -46.83 46.74 -20.96
N VAL A 119 -45.54 47.00 -20.75
CA VAL A 119 -44.96 48.35 -20.91
C VAL A 119 -45.20 48.89 -22.31
N ASN A 120 -44.99 48.09 -23.35
CA ASN A 120 -45.26 48.50 -24.73
C ASN A 120 -46.74 48.84 -24.98
N ARG A 121 -47.67 48.18 -24.27
CA ARG A 121 -49.10 48.50 -24.31
C ARG A 121 -49.37 49.84 -23.61
N GLU A 122 -48.80 50.06 -22.44
CA GLU A 122 -48.94 51.32 -21.70
C GLU A 122 -48.42 52.52 -22.49
N ILE A 123 -47.27 52.37 -23.17
CA ILE A 123 -46.71 53.40 -24.04
C ILE A 123 -47.70 53.75 -25.17
N ARG A 124 -48.32 52.76 -25.81
CA ARG A 124 -49.32 53.01 -26.86
C ARG A 124 -50.54 53.74 -26.32
N ASN A 125 -51.08 53.27 -25.18
CA ASN A 125 -52.21 53.89 -24.51
C ASN A 125 -51.91 55.35 -24.11
N PHE A 126 -50.68 55.64 -23.66
CA PHE A 126 -50.26 56.99 -23.32
C PHE A 126 -50.24 57.90 -24.56
N HIS A 127 -49.64 57.44 -25.66
CA HIS A 127 -49.63 58.19 -26.92
C HIS A 127 -51.05 58.46 -27.44
N GLU A 128 -51.95 57.48 -27.39
CA GLU A 128 -53.36 57.65 -27.78
C GLU A 128 -54.05 58.73 -26.94
N LYS A 129 -53.92 58.67 -25.61
CA LYS A 129 -54.48 59.68 -24.70
C LYS A 129 -53.91 61.09 -24.96
N MET A 130 -52.61 61.20 -25.22
CA MET A 130 -51.98 62.48 -25.56
C MET A 130 -52.54 63.04 -26.88
N MET A 131 -52.72 62.19 -27.89
CA MET A 131 -53.31 62.62 -29.16
C MET A 131 -54.75 63.09 -28.99
N ASP A 132 -55.56 62.42 -28.16
CA ASP A 132 -56.92 62.89 -27.80
C ASP A 132 -56.91 64.25 -27.10
N VAL A 133 -55.96 64.51 -26.19
CA VAL A 133 -55.81 65.81 -25.52
C VAL A 133 -55.45 66.92 -26.52
N PHE A 134 -54.58 66.64 -27.50
CA PHE A 134 -54.23 67.62 -28.54
C PHE A 134 -55.35 67.84 -29.56
N HIS A 135 -56.21 66.85 -29.82
CA HIS A 135 -57.38 67.00 -30.69
C HIS A 135 -58.56 67.70 -30.01
N ASN A 136 -58.68 67.61 -28.67
CA ASN A 136 -59.78 68.19 -27.90
C ASN A 136 -59.42 69.51 -27.15
N GLY A 137 -58.19 70.01 -27.27
CA GLY A 137 -57.79 71.39 -26.99
C GLY A 137 -58.22 71.95 -25.62
N ASP A 138 -57.46 71.66 -24.56
CA ASP A 138 -57.39 72.56 -23.40
C ASP A 138 -56.05 72.37 -22.68
N LEU A 139 -55.11 73.30 -22.90
CA LEU A 139 -53.81 73.32 -22.25
C LEU A 139 -53.81 74.39 -21.15
N VAL A 140 -54.23 74.00 -19.95
CA VAL A 140 -54.07 74.83 -18.75
C VAL A 140 -52.78 74.44 -18.04
N MET A 141 -51.74 75.24 -18.24
CA MET A 141 -50.51 75.18 -17.48
C MET A 141 -50.75 75.77 -16.09
N ALA A 142 -51.00 74.90 -15.10
CA ALA A 142 -51.00 75.29 -13.69
C ALA A 142 -49.59 75.12 -13.11
N LYS A 143 -49.01 76.25 -12.70
CA LYS A 143 -47.74 76.34 -11.99
C LYS A 143 -48.02 76.41 -10.48
N ASP A 144 -47.15 75.75 -9.71
CA ASP A 144 -46.95 75.84 -8.26
C ASP A 144 -48.04 75.18 -7.37
N SER A 145 -47.74 74.47 -6.28
CA SER A 145 -46.63 74.58 -5.32
C SER A 145 -46.37 73.30 -4.50
N THR A 146 -46.62 72.10 -5.05
CA THR A 146 -46.56 70.83 -4.27
C THR A 146 -45.17 70.15 -4.26
N CYS A 147 -44.18 70.70 -4.95
CA CYS A 147 -42.92 70.01 -5.28
C CYS A 147 -41.94 69.85 -4.09
N THR A 148 -42.06 70.65 -3.02
CA THR A 148 -41.09 70.64 -1.91
C THR A 148 -41.19 69.41 -1.01
N ASN A 149 -42.37 68.81 -0.87
CA ASN A 149 -42.57 67.64 0.00
C ASN A 149 -42.16 66.34 -0.69
N GLY A 150 -42.32 66.24 -2.01
CA GLY A 150 -41.87 65.10 -2.81
C GLY A 150 -40.34 65.04 -2.93
N LEU A 151 -39.69 66.20 -3.06
CA LEU A 151 -38.23 66.27 -3.14
C LEU A 151 -37.56 65.77 -1.84
N LYS A 152 -38.13 66.15 -0.68
CA LYS A 152 -37.64 65.73 0.63
C LYS A 152 -37.84 64.23 0.88
N GLY A 153 -38.95 63.65 0.41
CA GLY A 153 -39.18 62.20 0.48
C GLY A 153 -38.17 61.41 -0.36
N VAL A 154 -37.82 61.90 -1.54
CA VAL A 154 -36.78 61.28 -2.39
C VAL A 154 -35.39 61.43 -1.76
N GLU A 155 -35.08 62.57 -1.14
CA GLU A 155 -33.82 62.76 -0.40
C GLU A 155 -33.69 61.77 0.77
N ASP A 156 -34.76 61.56 1.53
CA ASP A 156 -34.79 60.60 2.65
C ASP A 156 -34.63 59.15 2.14
N GLU A 157 -35.26 58.80 1.02
CA GLU A 157 -35.15 57.47 0.40
C GLU A 157 -33.74 57.21 -0.15
N VAL A 158 -33.11 58.22 -0.78
CA VAL A 158 -31.72 58.16 -1.21
C VAL A 158 -30.77 58.01 -0.02
N ALA A 159 -31.02 58.71 1.09
CA ALA A 159 -30.23 58.55 2.31
C ALA A 159 -30.37 57.15 2.93
N PHE A 160 -31.59 56.58 2.90
CA PHE A 160 -31.85 55.23 3.37
C PHE A 160 -31.15 54.17 2.51
N ILE A 161 -31.25 54.27 1.17
CA ILE A 161 -30.54 53.37 0.24
C ILE A 161 -29.02 53.48 0.44
N LYS A 162 -28.50 54.69 0.61
CA LYS A 162 -27.07 54.91 0.87
C LYS A 162 -26.60 54.22 2.16
N SER A 163 -27.40 54.26 3.22
CA SER A 163 -27.12 53.55 4.48
C SER A 163 -27.10 52.03 4.28
N GLN A 164 -28.08 51.48 3.54
CA GLN A 164 -28.11 50.05 3.22
C GLN A 164 -26.90 49.61 2.38
N ILE A 165 -26.48 50.42 1.40
CA ILE A 165 -25.30 50.14 0.59
C ILE A 165 -24.05 50.12 1.48
N CYS A 166 -23.86 51.11 2.35
CA CYS A 166 -22.71 51.12 3.27
C CYS A 166 -22.67 49.89 4.19
N ASN A 167 -23.82 49.43 4.68
CA ASN A 167 -23.88 48.21 5.50
C ASN A 167 -23.50 46.97 4.68
N LYS A 168 -24.01 46.83 3.46
CA LYS A 168 -23.68 45.69 2.58
C LYS A 168 -22.24 45.69 2.11
N GLU A 169 -21.66 46.86 1.85
CA GLU A 169 -20.23 46.98 1.56
C GLU A 169 -19.36 46.60 2.75
N GLN A 170 -19.81 46.87 3.99
CA GLN A 170 -19.10 46.45 5.20
C GLN A 170 -19.16 44.93 5.38
N GLU A 171 -20.33 44.32 5.24
CA GLU A 171 -20.51 42.86 5.28
C GLU A 171 -19.62 42.18 4.23
N TYR A 172 -19.60 42.70 2.99
CA TYR A 172 -18.74 42.17 1.92
C TYR A 172 -17.25 42.23 2.25
N ARG A 173 -16.78 43.33 2.86
CA ARG A 173 -15.38 43.45 3.30
C ARG A 173 -15.02 42.45 4.39
N GLU A 174 -15.95 42.19 5.31
CA GLU A 174 -15.75 41.19 6.37
C GLU A 174 -15.67 39.78 5.79
N ASP A 175 -16.56 39.44 4.85
CA ASP A 175 -16.54 38.17 4.13
C ASP A 175 -15.27 38.00 3.29
N GLU A 176 -14.81 39.06 2.61
CA GLU A 176 -13.57 39.05 1.83
C GLU A 176 -12.35 38.80 2.73
N ASN A 177 -12.29 39.43 3.90
CA ASN A 177 -11.23 39.19 4.88
C ASN A 177 -11.25 37.74 5.40
N PHE A 178 -12.43 37.22 5.73
CA PHE A 178 -12.58 35.83 6.15
C PHE A 178 -12.16 34.85 5.05
N HIS A 179 -12.54 35.11 3.81
CA HIS A 179 -12.14 34.31 2.66
C HIS A 179 -10.61 34.27 2.50
N ASN A 180 -9.95 35.43 2.62
CA ASN A 180 -8.49 35.52 2.54
C ASN A 180 -7.79 34.76 3.67
N GLU A 181 -8.34 34.78 4.88
CA GLU A 181 -7.83 34.01 6.01
C GLU A 181 -7.95 32.49 5.77
N VAL A 182 -9.10 32.03 5.26
CA VAL A 182 -9.30 30.63 4.87
C VAL A 182 -8.32 30.20 3.78
N LEU A 183 -8.06 31.05 2.78
CA LEU A 183 -7.07 30.75 1.74
C LEU A 183 -5.65 30.63 2.30
N TYR A 184 -5.29 31.47 3.26
CA TYR A 184 -4.00 31.39 3.94
C TYR A 184 -3.84 30.07 4.71
N GLU A 185 -4.86 29.69 5.51
CA GLU A 185 -4.86 28.42 6.25
C GLU A 185 -4.83 27.20 5.32
N LEU A 186 -5.58 27.24 4.22
CA LEU A 186 -5.58 26.17 3.21
C LEU A 186 -4.19 26.02 2.56
N SER A 187 -3.52 27.14 2.26
CA SER A 187 -2.15 27.13 1.73
C SER A 187 -1.15 26.55 2.74
N SER A 188 -1.30 26.89 4.02
CA SER A 188 -0.51 26.33 5.13
C SER A 188 -0.73 24.82 5.28
N LEU A 189 -1.98 24.38 5.31
CA LEU A 189 -2.36 22.97 5.41
C LEU A 189 -1.86 22.17 4.20
N LYS A 190 -1.99 22.70 2.98
CA LYS A 190 -1.51 22.06 1.75
C LYS A 190 -0.01 21.75 1.80
N LYS A 191 0.78 22.56 2.53
CA LYS A 191 2.22 22.30 2.78
C LYS A 191 2.45 21.31 3.92
N ARG A 192 1.61 21.33 4.97
CA ARG A 192 1.75 20.49 6.16
C ARG A 192 1.28 19.04 5.98
N VAL A 193 0.23 18.81 5.20
CA VAL A 193 -0.33 17.46 4.94
C VAL A 193 0.72 16.49 4.39
N PRO A 194 1.48 16.79 3.32
CA PRO A 194 2.48 15.85 2.80
C PRO A 194 3.63 15.59 3.79
N LEU A 195 3.99 16.58 4.63
CA LEU A 195 4.96 16.39 5.70
C LEU A 195 4.44 15.44 6.78
N MET A 196 3.18 15.61 7.21
CA MET A 196 2.54 14.71 8.17
C MET A 196 2.41 13.28 7.61
N GLU A 197 2.11 13.14 6.32
CA GLU A 197 2.04 11.84 5.66
C GLU A 197 3.40 11.15 5.57
N ALA A 198 4.47 11.91 5.27
CA ALA A 198 5.84 11.40 5.31
C ALA A 198 6.25 10.95 6.72
N ILE A 199 5.98 11.78 7.75
CA ILE A 199 6.26 11.44 9.15
C ILE A 199 5.49 10.18 9.57
N ARG A 200 4.22 10.05 9.18
CA ARG A 200 3.42 8.85 9.45
C ARG A 200 4.05 7.62 8.84
N LYS A 201 4.48 7.70 7.57
CA LYS A 201 5.10 6.58 6.86
C LYS A 201 6.42 6.16 7.50
N GLU A 202 7.31 7.10 7.81
CA GLU A 202 8.56 6.80 8.53
C GLU A 202 8.30 6.22 9.92
N SER A 203 7.26 6.70 10.61
CA SER A 203 6.86 6.16 11.92
C SER A 203 6.34 4.72 11.82
N GLU A 204 5.58 4.41 10.77
CA GLU A 204 5.11 3.05 10.47
C GLU A 204 6.29 2.13 10.14
N GLU A 205 7.26 2.58 9.34
CA GLU A 205 8.48 1.84 9.04
C GLU A 205 9.33 1.58 10.30
N LEU A 206 9.48 2.57 11.18
CA LEU A 206 10.13 2.41 12.48
C LEU A 206 9.38 1.45 13.39
N GLN A 207 8.05 1.51 13.42
CA GLN A 207 7.22 0.60 14.20
C GLN A 207 7.34 -0.83 13.68
N GLU A 208 7.35 -1.03 12.37
CA GLU A 208 7.55 -2.34 11.74
C GLU A 208 8.96 -2.90 12.02
N PHE A 209 9.99 -2.04 11.95
CA PHE A 209 11.35 -2.42 12.33
C PHE A 209 11.43 -2.86 13.80
N SER A 210 10.73 -2.16 14.71
CA SER A 210 10.67 -2.54 16.12
C SER A 210 9.83 -3.78 16.41
N ARG A 211 8.89 -4.15 15.53
CA ARG A 211 8.08 -5.38 15.60
C ARG A 211 8.79 -6.60 15.02
N TYR A 212 9.84 -6.41 14.23
CA TYR A 212 10.55 -7.51 13.59
C TYR A 212 11.32 -8.35 14.63
N PRO A 213 11.07 -9.68 14.76
CA PRO A 213 11.70 -10.55 15.78
C PRO A 213 13.21 -10.81 15.60
N PHE A 214 13.92 -10.03 14.78
CA PHE A 214 15.27 -10.40 14.34
C PHE A 214 16.39 -10.05 15.31
N CYS A 215 16.16 -9.13 16.26
CA CYS A 215 17.18 -8.77 17.24
C CYS A 215 17.24 -9.71 18.44
N HIS A 216 16.22 -10.55 18.68
CA HIS A 216 16.28 -11.59 19.71
C HIS A 216 16.75 -12.95 19.16
N LEU A 217 16.30 -13.37 17.96
CA LEU A 217 16.67 -14.69 17.45
C LEU A 217 18.13 -14.82 16.96
N LYS A 218 18.70 -13.79 16.31
CA LYS A 218 20.10 -13.89 15.83
C LYS A 218 21.13 -13.66 16.93
N VAL A 219 20.78 -12.90 17.96
CA VAL A 219 21.66 -12.73 19.13
C VAL A 219 21.69 -14.02 19.94
N GLU A 220 20.54 -14.66 20.22
CA GLU A 220 20.52 -15.91 20.97
C GLU A 220 21.20 -17.08 20.24
N THR A 221 20.99 -17.23 18.92
CA THR A 221 21.60 -18.33 18.17
C THR A 221 23.11 -18.15 18.00
N SER A 222 23.60 -16.91 17.83
CA SER A 222 25.06 -16.67 17.75
C SER A 222 25.73 -16.63 19.13
N CYS A 223 25.03 -16.19 20.18
CA CYS A 223 25.53 -16.21 21.55
C CYS A 223 25.64 -17.66 22.06
N HIS A 224 24.65 -18.51 21.79
CA HIS A 224 24.70 -19.91 22.20
C HIS A 224 25.72 -20.72 21.39
N ALA A 225 25.88 -20.44 20.09
CA ALA A 225 26.93 -21.05 19.27
C ALA A 225 28.33 -20.62 19.71
N ASN A 226 28.53 -19.34 20.06
CA ASN A 226 29.80 -18.86 20.60
C ASN A 226 30.08 -19.42 22.00
N GLU A 227 29.09 -19.48 22.90
CA GLU A 227 29.24 -20.09 24.23
C GLU A 227 29.62 -21.57 24.15
N GLN A 228 29.03 -22.34 23.22
CA GLN A 228 29.40 -23.74 22.99
C GLN A 228 30.83 -23.87 22.44
N LEU A 229 31.25 -22.98 21.54
CA LEU A 229 32.63 -22.94 21.03
C LEU A 229 33.64 -22.58 22.14
N TYR A 230 33.33 -21.59 22.98
CA TYR A 230 34.17 -21.23 24.12
C TYR A 230 34.23 -22.35 25.16
N ALA A 231 33.10 -23.00 25.47
CA ALA A 231 33.08 -24.15 26.38
C ALA A 231 33.90 -25.33 25.85
N SER A 232 33.78 -25.64 24.55
CA SER A 232 34.61 -26.69 23.90
C SER A 232 36.09 -26.34 23.92
N LEU A 233 36.44 -25.08 23.64
CA LEU A 233 37.82 -24.61 23.65
C LEU A 233 38.42 -24.68 25.06
N VAL A 234 37.65 -24.30 26.09
CA VAL A 234 38.06 -24.40 27.50
C VAL A 234 38.30 -25.85 27.90
N GLU A 235 37.43 -26.79 27.52
CA GLU A 235 37.62 -28.22 27.83
C GLU A 235 38.78 -28.85 27.06
N ASP A 236 39.06 -28.40 25.85
CA ASP A 236 40.23 -28.83 25.08
C ASP A 236 41.54 -28.28 25.64
N LEU A 237 41.54 -27.03 26.12
CA LEU A 237 42.67 -26.45 26.83
C LEU A 237 42.90 -27.17 28.18
N ARG A 238 41.85 -27.38 28.97
CA ARG A 238 41.93 -28.19 30.22
C ARG A 238 42.47 -29.59 29.98
N ARG A 239 42.12 -30.23 28.85
CA ARG A 239 42.71 -31.53 28.47
C ARG A 239 44.20 -31.43 28.14
N LYS A 240 44.62 -30.37 27.43
CA LYS A 240 46.03 -30.15 27.04
C LYS A 240 46.93 -29.77 28.22
N TYR A 241 46.40 -29.08 29.22
CA TYR A 241 47.16 -28.58 30.38
C TYR A 241 47.06 -29.47 31.62
N LYS A 242 46.42 -30.64 31.52
CA LYS A 242 46.48 -31.67 32.55
C LYS A 242 47.80 -32.42 32.50
N CYS A 243 48.55 -32.39 33.61
CA CYS A 243 49.78 -33.17 33.74
C CYS A 243 49.48 -34.68 33.61
N PRO A 244 50.10 -35.40 32.66
CA PRO A 244 49.83 -36.83 32.46
C PRO A 244 50.17 -37.70 33.68
N SER A 245 51.08 -37.26 34.55
CA SER A 245 51.59 -38.02 35.68
C SER A 245 50.81 -37.82 36.98
N CYS A 246 50.32 -36.60 37.28
CA CYS A 246 49.59 -36.30 38.52
C CYS A 246 48.14 -35.85 38.31
N ARG A 247 47.69 -35.72 37.05
CA ARG A 247 46.32 -35.32 36.63
C ARG A 247 45.84 -33.96 37.14
N VAL A 248 46.72 -33.17 37.74
CA VAL A 248 46.44 -31.79 38.15
C VAL A 248 46.29 -30.92 36.91
N ASP A 249 45.27 -30.05 36.94
CA ASP A 249 44.99 -29.07 35.89
C ASP A 249 45.83 -27.81 36.13
N ASN A 250 46.84 -27.59 35.29
CA ASN A 250 47.76 -26.46 35.42
C ASN A 250 47.22 -25.17 34.79
N MET A 251 45.96 -25.15 34.30
CA MET A 251 45.34 -23.95 33.70
C MET A 251 45.27 -22.75 34.65
N GLY A 252 45.10 -23.00 35.96
CA GLY A 252 45.01 -21.94 36.97
C GLY A 252 46.30 -21.14 37.15
N ASP A 253 47.45 -21.79 36.99
CA ASP A 253 48.77 -21.16 37.22
C ASP A 253 49.21 -20.27 36.04
N LEU A 254 48.63 -20.47 34.85
CA LEU A 254 48.88 -19.63 33.67
C LEU A 254 48.18 -18.27 33.73
N ALA A 255 47.07 -18.14 34.46
CA ALA A 255 46.41 -16.86 34.70
C ALA A 255 47.25 -15.92 35.60
N GLY A 256 48.14 -16.48 36.43
CA GLY A 256 49.10 -15.73 37.23
C GLY A 256 50.32 -15.24 36.44
N ILE A 257 50.65 -15.86 35.30
CA ILE A 257 51.83 -15.51 34.48
C ILE A 257 51.56 -14.33 33.55
N LEU A 258 50.28 -14.06 33.22
CA LEU A 258 49.87 -12.89 32.41
C LEU A 258 49.56 -11.64 33.26
N SER A 259 49.67 -11.72 34.59
CA SER A 259 49.50 -10.58 35.50
C SER A 259 50.82 -9.95 35.95
N VAL A 260 51.93 -10.23 35.25
CA VAL A 260 53.22 -9.56 35.49
C VAL A 260 53.57 -8.73 34.25
N GLU A 261 52.95 -7.55 34.15
CA GLU A 261 53.49 -6.34 33.53
C GLU A 261 52.50 -5.19 33.81
N ASP A 262 52.47 -4.76 35.07
CA ASP A 262 52.20 -3.34 35.39
C ASP A 262 53.55 -2.75 35.85
N ALA A 263 54.17 -1.97 34.97
CA ALA A 263 55.16 -0.94 35.28
C ALA A 263 55.13 0.15 34.18
#